data_AF-A0ABD5MU53-F1
#
_entry.id   AF-A0ABD5MU53-F1
#
_cell.length_a   1.000
_cell.length_b   1.000
_cell.length_c   1.000
_cell.angle_alpha   90.00
_cell.angle_beta   90.00
_cell.angle_gamma   90.00
#
_symmetry.space_group_name_H-M   'P 1'
#
loop_
_entity.id
_entity.type
_entity.pdbx_description
1 polymer ?
#
loop_
_entity_poly.entity_id
_entity_poly.type
_entity_poly.pdbx_seq_one_letter_code
_entity_poly.pdbx_strand_id
1 'polypeptide(L)' 'MNHQDWEGLIQKLVRRNILCSPNVIRALRHVPREPFLPENVKANAAMDCPLPIGSGQTASAPLS' A
#
# COMPACT_ATOMS: atom_id res chain seq x y z
N MET A 1 -8.11 -7.46 -2.79
CA MET A 1 -7.00 -7.81 -1.88
C MET A 1 -7.59 -8.04 -0.49
N ASN A 2 -7.07 -8.98 0.30
CA ASN A 2 -7.65 -9.24 1.61
C ASN A 2 -7.25 -8.11 2.59
N HIS A 3 -8.18 -7.65 3.42
CA HIS A 3 -7.93 -6.63 4.42
C HIS A 3 -6.77 -7.01 5.38
N GLN A 4 -6.58 -8.30 5.62
CA GLN A 4 -5.48 -8.83 6.43
C GLN A 4 -4.09 -8.57 5.81
N ASP A 5 -3.97 -8.61 4.48
CA ASP A 5 -2.69 -8.39 3.79
C ASP A 5 -2.24 -6.93 3.94
N TRP A 6 -3.18 -5.99 3.81
CA TRP A 6 -2.94 -4.56 3.95
C TRP A 6 -2.54 -4.17 5.37
N GLU A 7 -3.30 -4.64 6.37
CA GLU A 7 -2.95 -4.39 7.78
C GLU A 7 -1.59 -5.03 8.13
N GLY A 8 -1.30 -6.22 7.57
CA GLY A 8 0.01 -6.86 7.71
C GLY A 8 1.16 -6.01 7.19
N LEU A 9 1.00 -5.40 6.00
CA LEU A 9 1.97 -4.47 5.45
C LEU A 9 2.14 -3.23 6.35
N ILE A 10 1.04 -2.59 6.76
CA ILE A 10 1.08 -1.40 7.63
C ILE A 10 1.84 -1.71 8.92
N GLN A 11 1.53 -2.83 9.58
CA GLN A 11 2.23 -3.23 10.80
C GLN A 11 3.72 -3.49 10.57
N LYS A 12 4.08 -4.12 9.44
CA LYS A 12 5.48 -4.34 9.07
C LYS A 12 6.24 -3.01 8.93
N LEU A 13 5.62 -2.00 8.30
CA LEU A 13 6.22 -0.68 8.12
C LEU A 13 6.33 0.12 9.42
N VAL A 14 5.34 -0.02 10.32
CA VAL A 14 5.39 0.55 11.68
C VAL A 14 6.52 -0.07 12.49
N ARG A 15 6.63 -1.41 12.50
CA ARG A 15 7.70 -2.14 13.24
C ARG A 15 9.10 -1.77 12.75
N ARG A 16 9.23 -1.39 11.47
CA ARG A 16 10.48 -0.96 10.86
C ARG A 16 10.77 0.54 11.03
N ASN A 17 9.93 1.29 11.76
CA ASN A 17 10.04 2.74 11.94
C ASN A 17 10.04 3.54 10.63
N ILE A 18 9.34 3.07 9.58
CA ILE A 18 9.06 3.90 8.40
C ILE A 18 7.76 4.68 8.61
N LEU A 19 6.69 3.99 9.04
CA LEU A 19 5.43 4.64 9.38
C LEU A 19 5.44 5.04 10.86
N CYS A 20 5.84 6.28 11.13
CA CYS A 20 5.96 6.81 12.50
C CYS A 20 4.79 7.70 12.92
N SER A 21 4.13 8.36 11.97
CA SER A 21 3.05 9.31 12.27
C SER A 21 1.73 8.58 12.48
N PRO A 22 1.07 8.71 13.65
CA PRO A 22 -0.24 8.11 13.91
C PRO A 22 -1.29 8.53 12.89
N ASN A 23 -1.23 9.79 12.42
CA ASN A 23 -2.16 10.32 11.42
C ASN A 23 -1.96 9.67 10.05
N VAL A 24 -0.72 9.40 9.65
CA VAL A 24 -0.40 8.71 8.39
C VAL A 24 -0.83 7.25 8.45
N ILE A 25 -0.57 6.56 9.56
CA ILE A 25 -1.01 5.18 9.78
C ILE A 25 -2.54 5.10 9.70
N ARG A 26 -3.26 6.03 10.33
CA ARG A 26 -4.72 6.09 10.26
C ARG A 26 -5.21 6.32 8.83
N ALA A 27 -4.58 7.22 8.08
CA ALA A 27 -4.94 7.49 6.70
C ALA A 27 -4.77 6.25 5.80
N LEU A 28 -3.64 5.54 5.92
CA LEU A 28 -3.39 4.29 5.17
C LEU A 28 -4.40 3.19 5.52
N ARG A 29 -4.84 3.08 6.78
CA ARG A 29 -5.89 2.13 7.18
C ARG A 29 -7.26 2.48 6.61
N HIS A 30 -7.56 3.76 6.46
CA HIS A 30 -8.84 4.23 5.96
C HIS A 30 -8.92 4.21 4.43
N VAL A 31 -7.80 4.46 3.75
CA VAL A 31 -7.70 4.56 2.29
C VAL A 31 -6.76 3.46 1.77
N PRO A 32 -7.28 2.27 1.42
CA PRO A 32 -6.46 1.21 0.86
C PRO A 32 -5.98 1.57 -0.55
N ARG A 33 -4.84 0.99 -0.96
CA ARG A 33 -4.24 1.23 -2.29
C ARG A 33 -5.01 0.55 -3.44
N GLU A 34 -5.67 -0.57 -3.18
CA GLU A 34 -6.33 -1.42 -4.18
C GLU A 34 -7.27 -0.69 -5.16
N PRO A 35 -8.16 0.22 -4.71
CA PRO A 35 -9.10 0.89 -5.61
C PRO A 35 -8.43 1.78 -6.67
N PHE A 36 -7.18 2.18 -6.44
CA PHE A 36 -6.39 3.05 -7.33
C PHE A 36 -5.53 2.27 -8.32
N LEU A 37 -5.62 0.94 -8.31
CA LEU A 37 -4.79 0.07 -9.14
C LEU A 37 -5.61 -0.59 -10.26
N PRO A 38 -5.00 -0.83 -11.43
CA PRO A 38 -5.58 -1.68 -12.47
C PRO A 38 -5.89 -3.09 -11.96
N GLU A 39 -6.94 -3.72 -12.50
CA GLU A 39 -7.45 -5.03 -12.05
C GLU A 39 -6.36 -6.12 -11.98
N ASN A 40 -5.45 -6.13 -12.96
CA ASN A 40 -4.38 -7.12 -13.08
C ASN A 40 -3.31 -7.03 -11.98
N VAL A 41 -3.26 -5.94 -11.21
CA VAL A 41 -2.29 -5.76 -10.11
C VAL A 41 -2.94 -5.49 -8.75
N LYS A 42 -4.28 -5.49 -8.66
CA LYS A 42 -5.00 -5.31 -7.38
C LYS A 42 -4.66 -6.37 -6.35
N ALA A 43 -4.43 -7.61 -6.78
CA ALA A 43 -3.98 -8.69 -5.90
C ALA A 43 -2.63 -8.38 -5.22
N ASN A 44 -1.80 -7.55 -5.86
CA ASN A 44 -0.50 -7.13 -5.35
C ASN A 44 -0.52 -5.82 -4.58
N ALA A 45 -1.70 -5.25 -4.27
CA ALA A 45 -1.82 -3.94 -3.64
C ALA A 45 -1.07 -3.79 -2.30
N ALA A 46 -0.92 -4.89 -1.56
CA ALA A 46 -0.16 -4.94 -0.30
C ALA A 46 1.34 -5.29 -0.48
N MET A 47 1.83 -5.37 -1.73
CA MET A 47 3.27 -5.50 -1.97
C MET A 47 3.97 -4.15 -1.82
N ASP A 48 5.12 -4.20 -1.16
CA ASP A 48 5.95 -3.03 -0.93
C ASP A 48 6.85 -2.71 -2.13
N CYS A 49 6.23 -2.41 -3.27
CA CYS A 49 6.90 -2.08 -4.51
C CYS A 49 6.06 -1.14 -5.41
N PRO A 50 6.71 -0.48 -6.39
CA PRO A 50 6.00 0.21 -7.45
C PRO A 50 5.14 -0.75 -8.25
N LEU A 51 3.89 -0.36 -8.53
CA LEU A 51 2.97 -1.17 -9.34
C LEU A 51 2.57 -0.39 -10.60
N PRO A 52 2.59 -1.00 -11.79
CA PRO A 52 2.23 -0.31 -13.02
C PRO A 52 0.75 0.08 -13.02
N ILE A 53 0.47 1.34 -13.39
CA ILE A 53 -0.90 1.86 -13.50
C ILE A 53 -1.30 2.17 -14.96
N GLY A 54 -0.44 1.83 -15.92
CA GLY A 54 -0.62 2.10 -17.34
C GLY A 54 0.17 3.33 -17.81
N SER A 55 0.19 3.56 -19.12
CA SER A 55 0.85 4.73 -19.74
C SER A 55 2.32 4.94 -19.36
N GLY A 56 3.05 3.85 -19.07
CA GLY A 56 4.44 3.91 -18.61
C GLY A 56 4.62 4.43 -17.17
N GLN A 57 3.54 4.58 -16.41
CA GLN A 57 3.55 5.11 -15.05
C GLN A 57 3.38 4.00 -14.01
N THR A 58 3.80 4.30 -12.77
CA THR A 58 3.63 3.41 -11.62
C THR A 58 3.04 4.17 -10.44
N ALA A 59 2.23 3.49 -9.63
CA ALA A 59 1.92 3.92 -8.29
C ALA A 59 3.11 3.58 -7.39
N SER A 60 3.61 4.54 -6.62
CA SER A 60 4.76 4.38 -5.72
C SER A 60 4.57 3.27 -4.69
N ALA A 61 5.66 2.73 -4.18
CA ALA A 61 5.64 1.76 -3.09
C ALA A 61 5.08 2.39 -1.80
N PRO A 62 4.42 1.63 -0.91
CA PRO A 62 3.94 2.14 0.37
C PRO A 62 5.05 2.57 1.34
N LEU A 63 6.28 2.07 1.19
CA LEU A 63 7.48 2.49 1.91
C LEU A 63 8.06 3.85 1.48
N SER A 64 7.63 4.41 0.34
CA SER A 64 8.30 5.54 -0.34
C SER A 64 8.27 6.85 0.45
#